data_AF-A0A561W0D6-F1
#
_entry.id   AF-A0A561W0D6-F1
#
_cell.length_a   1.000
_cell.length_b   1.000
_cell.length_c   1.000
_cell.angle_alpha   90.00
_cell.angle_beta   90.00
_cell.angle_gamma   90.00
#
_symmetry.space_group_name_H-M   'P 1'
#
loop_
_entity.id
_entity.type
_entity.pdbx_description
1 polymer ?
#
loop_
_entity_poly.entity_id
_entity_poly.type
_entity_poly.pdbx_seq_one_letter_code
_entity_poly.pdbx_strand_id
1 'polypeptide(L)'
;MEIAVIWIPADIEPSEPAVAVCLSHLRHHDYRLKGIVRAPWETVEQRMIDGEVDVVVIADLAHLPPDRSPRIEVASAPASTSGEDGSAADSQSD
;
A
#
# COMPACT_ATOMS: atom_id res chain seq x y z
N MET A 1 4.12 19.20 5.90
CA MET A 1 3.02 18.23 5.89
C MET A 1 2.96 17.65 4.50
N GLU A 2 3.30 16.37 4.36
CA GLU A 2 3.34 15.69 3.06
C GLU A 2 1.92 15.42 2.55
N ILE A 3 1.73 15.65 1.25
CA ILE A 3 0.50 15.46 0.51
C ILE A 3 0.47 14.05 -0.04
N ALA A 4 -0.51 13.26 0.38
CA ALA A 4 -0.65 11.88 -0.03
C ALA A 4 -1.92 11.64 -0.85
N VAL A 5 -1.85 10.69 -1.79
CA VAL A 5 -3.00 10.17 -2.53
C VAL A 5 -3.10 8.67 -2.35
N ILE A 6 -4.33 8.17 -2.38
CA ILE A 6 -4.57 6.73 -2.54
C ILE A 6 -4.72 6.48 -4.04
N TRP A 7 -3.84 5.67 -4.61
CA TRP A 7 -3.96 5.29 -6.02
C TRP A 7 -4.66 3.94 -6.16
N ILE A 8 -5.63 3.89 -7.07
CA ILE A 8 -6.34 2.67 -7.47
C ILE A 8 -6.25 2.59 -8.99
N PRO A 9 -5.78 1.47 -9.56
CA PRO A 9 -5.74 1.29 -11.01
C PRO A 9 -7.10 1.54 -11.65
N ALA A 10 -7.12 2.19 -12.82
CA ALA A 10 -8.36 2.51 -13.52
C ALA A 10 -9.19 1.26 -13.85
N ASP A 11 -8.50 0.16 -14.15
CA ASP A 11 -9.10 -1.12 -14.55
C ASP A 11 -9.56 -2.00 -13.37
N ILE A 12 -9.41 -1.52 -12.14
CA ILE A 12 -9.76 -2.27 -10.92
C ILE A 12 -10.90 -1.55 -10.19
N GLU A 13 -11.86 -2.34 -9.72
CA GLU A 13 -12.90 -1.84 -8.82
C GLU A 13 -12.31 -1.59 -7.42
N PRO A 14 -12.54 -0.40 -6.84
CA PRO A 14 -12.07 -0.09 -5.51
C PRO A 14 -12.80 -1.00 -4.51
N SER A 15 -12.03 -1.76 -3.71
CA SER A 15 -12.61 -2.50 -2.59
C SER A 15 -12.55 -1.67 -1.31
N GLU A 16 -13.67 -1.59 -0.59
CA GLU A 16 -13.73 -0.94 0.73
C GLU A 16 -12.59 -1.36 1.69
N PRO A 17 -12.22 -2.65 1.82
CA PRO A 17 -11.11 -3.04 2.69
C PRO A 17 -9.75 -2.48 2.24
N ALA A 18 -9.47 -2.44 0.94
CA ALA A 18 -8.21 -1.87 0.43
C ALA A 18 -8.10 -0.38 0.75
N VAL A 19 -9.19 0.37 0.55
CA VAL A 19 -9.23 1.80 0.86
C VAL A 19 -9.08 2.04 2.36
N ALA A 20 -9.74 1.24 3.20
CA ALA A 20 -9.66 1.36 4.66
C ALA A 20 -8.23 1.15 5.19
N VAL A 21 -7.50 0.19 4.63
CA VAL A 21 -6.10 -0.08 4.98
C VAL A 21 -5.21 1.10 4.58
N CYS A 22 -5.35 1.64 3.37
CA CYS A 22 -4.63 2.85 2.94
C CYS A 22 -4.96 4.06 3.83
N LEU A 23 -6.22 4.27 4.20
CA LEU A 23 -6.63 5.37 5.10
C LEU A 23 -6.02 5.23 6.49
N SER A 24 -5.92 4.01 7.02
CA SER A 24 -5.31 3.75 8.32
C SER A 24 -3.81 4.06 8.31
N HIS A 25 -3.14 3.70 7.21
CA HIS A 25 -1.73 4.01 6.98
C HIS A 25 -1.46 5.51 6.94
N LEU A 26 -2.27 6.26 6.17
CA LEU A 26 -2.16 7.73 6.09
C LEU A 26 -2.28 8.41 7.46
N ARG A 27 -3.21 7.92 8.30
CA ARG A 27 -3.40 8.45 9.66
C ARG A 27 -2.22 8.14 10.58
N HIS A 28 -1.59 6.98 10.42
CA HIS A 28 -0.44 6.59 11.23
C HIS A 28 0.79 7.48 10.98
N HIS A 29 0.96 7.93 9.74
CA HIS A 29 2.09 8.73 9.29
C HIS A 29 1.81 10.25 9.25
N ASP A 30 0.63 10.70 9.72
CA ASP A 30 0.19 12.12 9.70
C ASP A 30 0.22 12.75 8.29
N TYR A 31 -0.04 11.95 7.25
CA TYR A 31 -0.10 12.43 5.87
C TYR A 31 -1.43 13.12 5.58
N ARG A 32 -1.39 14.21 4.80
CA ARG A 32 -2.62 14.89 4.35
C ARG A 32 -3.15 14.20 3.10
N LEU A 33 -4.29 13.52 3.23
CA LEU A 33 -5.00 12.96 2.09
C LEU A 33 -5.52 14.08 1.16
N LYS A 34 -5.03 14.11 -0.08
CA LYS A 34 -5.57 14.96 -1.17
C LYS A 34 -6.79 14.32 -1.83
N GLY A 35 -6.83 13.00 -1.92
CA GLY A 35 -7.95 12.24 -2.45
C GLY A 35 -7.56 10.86 -2.97
N ILE A 36 -8.56 10.16 -3.52
CA ILE A 36 -8.39 8.88 -4.21
C ILE A 36 -8.27 9.17 -5.70
N VAL A 37 -7.23 8.65 -6.35
CA VAL A 37 -6.96 8.84 -7.78
C VAL A 37 -7.16 7.52 -8.51
N ARG A 38 -8.08 7.54 -9.50
CA ARG A 38 -8.34 6.42 -10.42
C ARG A 38 -7.83 6.78 -11.81
N ALA A 39 -6.60 6.40 -12.12
CA ALA A 39 -5.93 6.74 -13.37
C ALA A 39 -4.78 5.76 -13.66
N PRO A 40 -4.23 5.76 -14.89
CA PRO A 40 -2.96 5.09 -15.18
C PRO A 40 -1.84 5.58 -14.25
N TRP A 41 -0.86 4.70 -13.96
CA TRP A 41 0.30 5.04 -13.12
C TRP A 41 1.02 6.30 -13.59
N GLU A 42 1.22 6.45 -14.89
CA GLU A 42 1.90 7.59 -15.53
C GLU A 42 1.28 8.95 -15.11
N THR A 43 -0.03 9.00 -14.91
CA THR A 43 -0.72 10.23 -14.47
C THR A 43 -0.40 10.56 -13.02
N VAL A 44 -0.24 9.56 -12.16
CA VAL A 44 0.12 9.76 -10.75
C VAL A 44 1.61 10.08 -10.62
N GLU A 45 2.44 9.38 -11.38
CA GLU A 45 3.88 9.62 -11.45
C GLU A 45 4.19 11.06 -11.89
N GLN A 46 3.51 11.56 -12.93
CA GLN A 46 3.66 12.94 -13.36
C GLN A 46 3.31 13.93 -12.24
N ARG A 47 2.25 13.69 -11.46
CA ARG A 47 1.90 14.53 -10.30
C ARG A 47 2.93 14.47 -9.18
N MET A 48 3.63 13.35 -9.01
CA MET A 48 4.76 13.28 -8.08
C MET A 48 5.94 14.11 -8.58
N ILE A 49 6.25 14.03 -9.87
CA ILE A 49 7.31 14.83 -10.52
C ILE A 49 7.01 16.33 -10.41
N ASP A 50 5.76 16.73 -10.62
CA ASP A 50 5.31 18.13 -10.51
C ASP A 50 5.25 18.63 -9.05
N GLY A 51 5.52 17.78 -8.05
CA GLY A 51 5.47 18.13 -6.63
C GLY A 51 4.04 18.35 -6.10
N GLU A 52 3.03 17.89 -6.84
CA GLU A 52 1.64 17.95 -6.43
C GLU A 52 1.25 16.87 -5.41
N VAL A 53 2.05 15.81 -5.36
CA VAL A 53 1.87 14.62 -4.52
C VAL A 53 3.26 14.22 -4.01
N ASP A 54 3.41 14.15 -2.69
CA ASP A 54 4.66 13.74 -2.05
C ASP A 54 4.74 12.22 -1.86
N VAL A 55 3.59 11.58 -1.60
CA VAL A 55 3.49 10.14 -1.27
C VAL A 55 2.30 9.49 -1.98
N VAL A 56 2.51 8.31 -2.55
CA VAL A 56 1.43 7.47 -3.08
C VAL A 56 1.26 6.25 -2.19
N VAL A 57 0.05 6.09 -1.66
CA VAL A 57 -0.33 4.93 -0.85
C VAL A 57 -1.15 3.98 -1.70
N ILE A 58 -0.77 2.70 -1.67
CA ILE A 58 -1.42 1.63 -2.42
C ILE A 58 -1.75 0.46 -1.48
N ALA A 59 -2.74 -0.34 -1.88
CA ALA A 59 -3.07 -1.57 -1.17
C ALA A 59 -2.19 -2.76 -1.61
N ASP A 60 -1.76 -2.77 -2.88
CA ASP A 60 -1.02 -3.88 -3.47
C ASP A 60 0.03 -3.39 -4.50
N LEU A 61 1.26 -3.91 -4.37
CA LEU A 61 2.39 -3.64 -5.28
C LEU A 61 2.24 -4.32 -6.65
N ALA A 62 1.39 -5.35 -6.75
CA ALA A 62 1.22 -6.15 -7.98
C ALA A 62 0.82 -5.31 -9.19
N HIS A 63 0.25 -4.12 -8.97
CA HIS A 63 -0.24 -3.23 -10.02
C HIS A 63 0.77 -2.19 -10.49
N LEU A 64 1.96 -2.15 -9.89
CA LEU A 64 2.96 -1.14 -10.20
C LEU A 64 4.07 -1.66 -11.13
N PRO A 65 4.58 -0.83 -12.05
CA PRO A 65 5.75 -1.18 -12.86
C PRO A 65 6.99 -1.41 -11.98
N PRO A 66 7.94 -2.27 -12.41
CA PRO A 66 9.11 -2.65 -11.59
C PRO A 66 10.12 -1.51 -11.37
N ASP A 67 10.21 -0.54 -12.29
CA ASP A 67 11.21 0.56 -12.31
C ASP A 67 10.71 1.86 -11.64
N ARG A 68 9.86 1.74 -10.62
CA ARG A 68 9.15 2.86 -10.00
C ARG A 68 10.03 3.74 -9.10
N SER A 69 9.90 5.06 -9.28
CA SER A 69 10.54 6.12 -8.47
C SER A 69 9.59 6.68 -7.39
N PRO A 70 10.06 7.37 -6.32
CA PRO A 70 10.85 6.79 -5.23
C PRO A 70 10.08 6.66 -3.89
N ARG A 71 8.82 7.13 -3.76
CA ARG A 71 8.08 7.14 -2.47
C ARG A 71 6.70 6.52 -2.57
N ILE A 72 6.70 5.21 -2.70
CA ILE A 72 5.48 4.40 -2.75
C ILE A 72 5.42 3.60 -1.46
N GLU A 73 4.33 3.76 -0.71
CA GLU A 73 4.10 3.04 0.52
C GLU A 73 2.95 2.06 0.37
N VAL A 74 3.19 0.84 0.85
CA VAL A 74 2.25 -0.26 0.76
C VAL A 74 1.61 -0.40 2.11
N ALA A 75 0.30 -0.20 2.17
CA ALA A 75 -0.44 -0.31 3.41
C ALA A 75 -0.69 -1.78 3.83
N SER A 76 -0.39 -2.75 2.95
CA SER A 76 -0.42 -4.17 3.29
C SER A 76 0.69 -4.51 4.28
N ALA A 77 0.28 -4.90 5.49
CA ALA A 77 1.14 -5.57 6.45
C ALA A 77 1.75 -6.82 5.79
N PRO A 78 3.00 -7.19 6.12
CA PRO A 78 3.55 -8.42 5.58
C PRO A 78 2.65 -9.56 6.02
N ALA A 79 2.10 -10.32 5.06
CA ALA A 79 1.77 -11.71 5.29
C ALA A 79 3.08 -12.50 5.46
N SER A 80 3.94 -12.08 6.38
CA SER A 80 5.00 -12.91 6.94
C SER A 80 4.38 -13.68 8.10
N THR A 81 3.47 -14.59 7.78
CA THR A 81 3.41 -15.84 8.54
C THR A 81 4.34 -16.84 7.85
N SER A 82 5.62 -16.47 7.73
CA SER A 82 6.68 -17.47 7.78
C SER A 82 6.87 -17.79 9.26
N GLY A 83 5.97 -18.63 9.75
CA GLY A 83 5.93 -19.16 11.09
C GLY A 83 5.53 -20.62 10.96
N GLU A 84 6.26 -21.34 10.11
CA GLU A 84 6.33 -22.79 10.17
C GLU A 84 7.12 -23.12 11.45
N ASP A 85 6.49 -22.91 12.61
CA ASP A 85 7.00 -23.39 13.89
C ASP A 85 6.70 -24.88 13.93
N GLY A 86 7.72 -25.66 13.61
CA GLY A 86 7.66 -27.10 13.64
C GLY A 86 7.19 -27.56 15.02
N SER A 87 5.98 -28.12 15.07
CA SER A 87 5.56 -29.00 16.17
C SER A 87 6.43 -30.27 16.14
N ALA A 88 7.63 -30.16 16.70
CA ALA A 88 8.49 -31.28 17.03
C ALA A 88 8.49 -31.44 18.55
N ALA A 89 7.97 -32.59 19.00
CA ALA A 89 8.11 -33.24 20.32
C ALA A 89 7.65 -32.40 21.53
N ASP A 90 6.70 -32.87 22.33
CA ASP A 90 6.93 -34.02 23.21
C ASP A 90 5.57 -34.65 23.60
N SER A 91 5.34 -35.87 23.12
CA SER A 91 4.30 -36.74 23.66
C SER A 91 4.87 -37.43 24.90
N GLN A 92 4.84 -36.77 26.04
CA GLN A 92 4.94 -37.46 27.32
C GLN A 92 3.66 -38.28 27.52
N SER A 93 3.78 -39.61 27.47
CA SER A 93 2.76 -40.53 27.94
C SER A 93 3.44 -41.76 28.55
N ASP A 94 3.11 -41.95 29.83
CA ASP A 94 3.41 -43.04 30.78
C ASP A 94 4.84 -43.16 31.34
#